data_AF-A0A8J8BX70-F1
#
_entry.id   AF-A0A8J8BX70-F1
#
_cell.length_a   1.000
_cell.length_b   1.000
_cell.length_c   1.000
_cell.angle_alpha   90.00
_cell.angle_beta   90.00
_cell.angle_gamma   90.00
#
_symmetry.space_group_name_H-M   'P 1'
#
loop_
_entity.id
_entity.type
_entity.pdbx_description
1 polymer ?
#
loop_
_entity_poly.entity_id
_entity_poly.type
_entity_poly.pdbx_seq_one_letter_code
_entity_poly.pdbx_strand_id
1 'polypeptide(L)' 'SAAVDPPPGCRFAPRCPYAMDICKQEDPPYKDVGGNHFASCYLL' A
#
# COMPACT_ATOMS: atom_id res chain seq x y z
N SER A 1 -9.79 -16.42 -11.78
CA SER A 1 -9.53 -15.86 -10.44
C SER A 1 -8.99 -14.46 -10.61
N ALA A 2 -9.82 -13.46 -10.30
CA ALA A 2 -9.57 -12.07 -10.69
C ALA A 2 -8.38 -11.47 -9.92
N ALA A 3 -7.34 -11.09 -10.65
CA ALA A 3 -6.61 -9.84 -10.44
C ALA A 3 -5.83 -9.58 -11.74
N VAL A 4 -6.55 -9.18 -12.80
CA VAL A 4 -5.92 -8.76 -14.06
C VAL A 4 -5.38 -7.32 -13.93
N ASP A 5 -6.01 -6.48 -13.11
CA ASP A 5 -5.44 -5.23 -12.59
C ASP A 5 -6.33 -4.78 -11.42
N PRO A 6 -5.86 -4.79 -10.16
CA PRO A 6 -6.62 -4.21 -9.06
C PRO A 6 -6.74 -2.69 -9.26
N PRO A 7 -7.82 -2.06 -8.76
CA PRO A 7 -7.89 -0.60 -8.74
C PRO A 7 -6.71 -0.03 -7.95
N PRO A 8 -6.24 1.19 -8.30
CA PRO A 8 -5.14 1.82 -7.60
C PRO A 8 -5.48 2.01 -6.12
N GLY A 9 -4.48 1.92 -5.26
CA GLY A 9 -4.64 2.12 -3.83
C GLY A 9 -4.09 0.97 -2.99
N CYS A 10 -3.72 1.31 -1.76
CA CYS A 10 -3.29 0.34 -0.77
C CYS A 10 -4.36 -0.73 -0.54
N ARG A 11 -4.04 -1.96 -0.92
CA ARG A 11 -4.86 -3.17 -0.75
C ARG A 11 -5.32 -3.41 0.70
N PHE A 12 -4.62 -2.81 1.67
CA PHE A 12 -4.91 -2.93 3.09
C PHE A 12 -5.80 -1.81 3.62
N ALA A 13 -6.05 -0.74 2.86
CA ALA A 13 -6.82 0.42 3.30
C ALA A 13 -8.20 0.07 3.90
N PRO A 14 -8.98 -0.92 3.38
CA PRO A 14 -10.27 -1.29 3.98
C PRO A 14 -10.20 -1.86 5.41
N ARG A 15 -9.01 -2.31 5.84
CA ARG A 15 -8.78 -2.98 7.14
C ARG A 15 -7.63 -2.37 7.95
N CYS A 16 -6.99 -1.33 7.44
CA CYS A 16 -5.87 -0.68 8.11
C CYS A 16 -6.41 0.39 9.08
N PRO A 17 -6.10 0.31 10.39
CA PRO A 17 -6.55 1.31 11.36
C PRO A 17 -5.91 2.69 11.17
N TYR A 18 -4.83 2.77 10.38
CA TYR A 18 -4.12 4.01 10.06
C TYR A 18 -4.39 4.50 8.63
N ALA A 19 -5.42 3.98 7.96
CA ALA A 19 -5.71 4.37 6.57
C ALA A 19 -6.02 5.87 6.47
N MET A 20 -5.30 6.56 5.59
CA MET A 20 -5.55 7.94 5.19
C MET A 20 -6.16 7.97 3.79
N ASP A 21 -6.69 9.12 3.34
CA ASP A 21 -7.34 9.23 2.03
C ASP A 21 -6.42 8.84 0.87
N ILE A 22 -5.14 9.22 0.95
CA ILE A 22 -4.12 8.84 -0.05
C ILE A 22 -3.99 7.31 -0.19
N CYS A 23 -4.19 6.55 0.89
CA CYS A 23 -4.11 5.09 0.86
C CYS A 23 -5.22 4.45 0.01
N LYS A 24 -6.32 5.16 -0.27
CA LYS A 24 -7.44 4.67 -1.09
C LYS A 24 -7.36 5.15 -2.55
N GLN A 25 -6.48 6.10 -2.83
CA GLN A 25 -6.37 6.77 -4.14
C GLN A 25 -5.15 6.27 -4.92
N GLU A 26 -4.04 6.05 -4.22
CA GLU A 26 -2.73 5.81 -4.83
C GLU A 26 -2.00 4.65 -4.15
N ASP A 27 -1.11 3.99 -4.90
CA ASP A 27 -0.29 2.92 -4.37
C ASP A 27 0.89 3.49 -3.55
N PRO A 28 1.10 2.99 -2.31
CA PRO A 28 2.22 3.45 -1.51
C PRO A 28 3.56 3.08 -2.15
N PRO A 29 4.58 3.95 -2.04
CA PRO A 29 5.89 3.70 -2.61
C PRO A 29 6.52 2.44 -2.01
N TYR A 30 7.21 1.66 -2.85
CA TYR A 30 7.99 0.51 -2.41
C TYR A 30 9.34 0.99 -1.87
N LYS A 31 9.54 0.89 -0.55
CA LYS A 31 10.73 1.41 0.15
C LYS A 31 11.51 0.26 0.80
N ASP A 32 12.84 0.32 0.74
CA ASP A 32 13.73 -0.51 1.57
C ASP A 32 13.74 0.06 3.00
N VAL A 33 13.40 -0.77 3.98
CA VAL A 33 13.41 -0.44 5.41
C VAL A 33 14.66 -0.97 6.12
N GLY A 34 15.64 -1.48 5.36
CA GLY A 34 16.94 -1.95 5.80
C GLY A 34 17.14 -3.44 5.55
N GLY A 35 18.38 -3.81 5.19
CA GLY A 35 18.77 -5.23 5.05
C GLY A 35 18.10 -5.95 3.88
N ASN A 36 17.79 -5.24 2.79
CA ASN A 36 17.01 -5.75 1.66
C ASN A 36 15.57 -6.19 2.05
N HIS A 37 14.99 -5.57 3.09
CA HIS A 37 13.59 -5.76 3.44
C HIS A 37 12.77 -4.59 2.93
N PHE A 38 11.68 -4.87 2.24
CA PHE A 38 10.89 -3.84 1.59
C PHE A 38 9.46 -3.79 2.12
N ALA A 39 8.90 -2.59 2.16
CA ALA A 39 7.52 -2.37 2.53
C ALA A 39 6.90 -1.22 1.71
N SER A 40 5.58 -1.28 1.54
CA SER A 40 4.79 -0.23 0.89
C SER A 40 3.76 0.31 1.88
N CYS A 41 4.10 1.43 2.52
CA CYS A 41 3.20 2.16 3.41
C CYS A 41 3.54 3.65 3.38
N TYR A 42 2.52 4.51 3.39
CA TYR A 42 2.71 5.97 3.43
C TYR A 42 3.24 6.52 4.75
N LEU A 43 3.24 5.70 5.82
CA LEU A 43 3.78 6.06 7.13
C LEU A 43 5.26 5.68 7.31
N LEU A 44 5.88 5.09 6.28
CA LEU A 44 7.32 4.80 6.22
C LEU A 44 8.08 5.93 5.54
#